data_AF-A0A812SXN5-F1
#
_entry.id   AF-A0A812SXN5-F1
#
_cell.length_a   1.000
_cell.length_b   1.000
_cell.length_c   1.000
_cell.angle_alpha   90.00
_cell.angle_beta   90.00
_cell.angle_gamma   90.00
#
_symmetry.space_group_name_H-M   'P 1'
#
loop_
_entity.id
_entity.type
_entity.pdbx_description
1 polymer ?
#
loop_
_entity_poly.entity_id
_entity_poly.type
_entity_poly.pdbx_seq_one_letter_code
_entity_poly.pdbx_strand_id
1 'polypeptide(L)'
;PPLPGWPAAGQEEVHFALGPHATEERSQFKAGEQVLISRGDPLKNRVCEGSVREVDFIGRVMIVSVNGKMPEDPWMVRRYRIDKYANRTTYERQVNALMQFIMMDRTKVCDMLVAAGVGRLDEAVVEEAAIMKRKMERKGMGKGYKGKRQTELAKQDQETKDKTRSSALLNWDAEDFFDDEPDQVMEVPQEEALAEPAETEEEKERRERTVALAHEEAPGVDPDALELAKSQAMSLPNTSAAQKEAIINSMSKRLTIVQGPPGTGKTHTSVRILTTWVKTMGYRPLLATSECNVAVDNIAEGLLDNGIKVVRIGRLEKVSPKLQQAGLTNLIRQKREESMLEEEFLDEDEDPGEEPDDRNGEEWKEWRRLRDKQLRKRAEERQKERFERDKILEQAE
;
A
#
# COMPACT_ATOMS: atom_id res chain seq x y z
N PRO A 1 15.30 10.28 3.21
CA PRO A 1 16.35 9.47 2.54
C PRO A 1 15.82 8.07 2.16
N PRO A 2 16.10 7.54 0.95
CA PRO A 2 15.93 6.11 0.72
C PRO A 2 16.80 5.33 1.69
N LEU A 3 16.30 4.18 2.17
CA LEU A 3 17.03 3.29 3.08
C LEU A 3 18.32 2.77 2.43
N PRO A 4 19.29 2.29 3.25
CA PRO A 4 20.57 1.81 2.74
C PRO A 4 20.37 0.64 1.79
N GLY A 5 20.81 0.79 0.54
CA GLY A 5 20.93 -0.30 -0.42
C GLY A 5 20.48 0.02 -1.84
N TRP A 6 19.57 0.98 -2.06
CA TRP A 6 19.08 1.28 -3.41
C TRP A 6 18.84 2.79 -3.60
N PRO A 7 19.53 3.44 -4.57
CA PRO A 7 19.24 4.83 -4.91
C PRO A 7 17.86 4.96 -5.56
N ALA A 8 17.23 6.13 -5.40
CA ALA A 8 16.05 6.51 -6.18
C ALA A 8 16.45 6.66 -7.66
N ALA A 9 16.53 5.54 -8.38
CA ALA A 9 17.12 5.43 -9.70
C ALA A 9 16.16 5.82 -10.86
N GLY A 10 15.09 6.56 -10.57
CA GLY A 10 14.02 6.86 -11.53
C GLY A 10 13.05 5.68 -11.71
N GLN A 11 11.99 5.93 -12.48
CA GLN A 11 11.09 4.88 -12.96
C GLN A 11 11.23 4.80 -14.48
N GLU A 12 11.37 3.59 -14.99
CA GLU A 12 11.41 3.30 -16.43
C GLU A 12 10.15 2.50 -16.80
N GLU A 13 9.55 2.79 -17.95
CA GLU A 13 8.45 1.98 -18.48
C GLU A 13 9.02 0.97 -19.48
N VAL A 14 8.76 -0.31 -19.20
CA VAL A 14 9.27 -1.43 -20.00
C VAL A 14 8.10 -2.20 -20.58
N HIS A 15 8.16 -2.41 -21.89
CA HIS A 15 7.14 -3.13 -22.66
C HIS A 15 7.59 -4.58 -22.87
N PHE A 16 6.82 -5.52 -22.34
CA PHE A 16 7.05 -6.95 -22.48
C PHE A 16 6.07 -7.55 -23.48
N ALA A 17 6.59 -8.26 -24.48
CA ALA A 17 5.78 -9.11 -25.33
C ALA A 17 5.40 -10.39 -24.58
N LEU A 18 4.10 -10.66 -24.47
CA LEU A 18 3.57 -11.84 -23.79
C LEU A 18 3.76 -13.09 -24.65
N GLY A 19 4.26 -14.15 -24.02
CA GLY A 19 4.40 -15.46 -24.67
C GLY A 19 3.04 -16.10 -24.99
N PRO A 20 3.00 -17.12 -25.87
CA PRO A 20 1.76 -17.73 -26.35
C PRO A 20 0.92 -18.43 -25.27
N HIS A 21 1.50 -18.70 -24.09
CA HIS A 21 0.84 -19.36 -22.96
C HIS A 21 0.43 -18.41 -21.84
N ALA A 22 0.74 -17.11 -21.97
CA ALA A 22 0.35 -16.10 -21.00
C ALA A 22 -1.09 -15.64 -21.30
N THR A 23 -2.05 -16.30 -20.68
CA THR A 23 -3.48 -15.95 -20.74
C THR A 23 -3.93 -15.24 -19.47
N GLU A 24 -5.04 -14.51 -19.54
CA GLU A 24 -5.63 -13.82 -18.39
C GLU A 24 -5.95 -14.79 -17.25
N GLU A 25 -6.59 -15.92 -17.57
CA GLU A 25 -6.96 -16.96 -16.60
C GLU A 25 -5.76 -17.55 -15.84
N ARG A 26 -4.62 -17.71 -16.53
CA ARG A 26 -3.41 -18.33 -15.96
C ARG A 26 -2.55 -17.35 -15.18
N SER A 27 -2.47 -16.11 -15.63
CA SER A 27 -1.51 -15.14 -15.10
C SER A 27 -2.14 -14.21 -14.06
N GLN A 28 -3.45 -13.96 -14.17
CA GLN A 28 -4.25 -13.15 -13.25
C GLN A 28 -3.68 -11.75 -12.98
N PHE A 29 -2.80 -11.22 -13.82
CA PHE A 29 -2.17 -9.92 -13.60
C PHE A 29 -3.19 -8.79 -13.74
N LYS A 30 -3.11 -7.81 -12.85
CA LYS A 30 -3.91 -6.57 -12.91
C LYS A 30 -3.01 -5.34 -12.84
N ALA A 31 -3.50 -4.23 -13.41
CA ALA A 31 -2.87 -2.93 -13.21
C ALA A 31 -2.72 -2.64 -11.70
N GLY A 32 -1.58 -2.07 -11.33
CA GLY A 32 -1.20 -1.76 -9.96
C GLY A 32 -0.52 -2.90 -9.19
N GLU A 33 -0.57 -4.15 -9.67
CA GLU A 33 0.09 -5.27 -9.00
C GLU A 33 1.62 -5.15 -9.01
N GLN A 34 2.25 -5.54 -7.91
CA GLN A 34 3.70 -5.58 -7.80
C GLN A 34 4.23 -6.86 -8.44
N VAL A 35 5.30 -6.72 -9.21
CA VAL A 35 5.91 -7.80 -9.96
C VAL A 35 7.41 -7.85 -9.74
N LEU A 36 7.94 -9.06 -9.77
CA LEU A 36 9.37 -9.34 -9.79
C LEU A 36 9.73 -9.86 -11.17
N ILE A 37 10.72 -9.20 -11.79
CA ILE A 37 11.26 -9.60 -13.08
C ILE A 37 12.55 -10.37 -12.83
N SER A 38 12.67 -11.55 -13.45
CA SER A 38 13.82 -12.44 -13.29
C SER A 38 14.24 -13.10 -14.61
N ARG A 39 15.50 -13.54 -14.67
CA ARG A 39 16.02 -14.40 -15.75
C ARG A 39 15.84 -15.88 -15.37
N GLY A 40 14.60 -16.32 -15.32
CA GLY A 40 14.22 -17.72 -15.07
C GLY A 40 13.82 -18.03 -13.64
N ASP A 41 14.79 -18.19 -12.73
CA ASP A 41 14.52 -18.48 -11.30
C ASP A 41 14.34 -17.17 -10.51
N PRO A 42 13.13 -16.88 -9.99
CA PRO A 42 12.83 -15.63 -9.29
C PRO A 42 13.56 -15.47 -7.95
N LEU A 43 14.08 -16.54 -7.35
CA LEU A 43 14.82 -16.44 -6.09
C LEU A 43 16.32 -16.21 -6.29
N LYS A 44 16.87 -16.61 -7.44
CA LYS A 44 18.31 -16.55 -7.71
C LYS A 44 18.69 -15.46 -8.71
N ASN A 45 17.88 -15.28 -9.75
CA ASN A 45 18.22 -14.46 -10.92
C ASN A 45 17.31 -13.22 -11.01
N ARG A 46 17.19 -12.49 -9.90
CA ARG A 46 16.38 -11.26 -9.83
C ARG A 46 17.02 -10.16 -10.66
N VAL A 47 16.20 -9.51 -11.49
CA VAL A 47 16.63 -8.40 -12.34
C VAL A 47 16.17 -7.09 -11.71
N CYS A 48 14.86 -6.91 -11.60
CA CYS A 48 14.26 -5.70 -11.03
C CYS A 48 12.85 -6.00 -10.50
N GLU A 49 12.34 -5.05 -9.71
CA GLU A 49 10.97 -5.04 -9.20
C GLU A 49 10.21 -3.89 -9.86
N GLY A 50 8.89 -4.02 -10.00
CA GLY A 50 8.07 -2.99 -10.62
C GLY A 50 6.59 -3.14 -10.31
N SER A 51 5.80 -2.22 -10.86
CA SER A 51 4.34 -2.30 -10.82
C SER A 51 3.78 -2.39 -12.22
N VAL A 52 2.81 -3.28 -12.44
CA VAL A 52 2.07 -3.40 -13.69
C VAL A 52 1.30 -2.10 -13.94
N ARG A 53 1.49 -1.49 -15.11
CA ARG A 53 0.70 -0.36 -15.59
C ARG A 53 -0.52 -0.85 -16.33
N GLU A 54 -0.29 -1.74 -17.28
CA GLU A 54 -1.30 -2.24 -18.19
C GLU A 54 -0.94 -3.65 -18.64
N VAL A 55 -1.96 -4.46 -18.89
CA VAL A 55 -1.82 -5.79 -19.49
C VAL A 55 -2.88 -5.93 -20.57
N ASP A 56 -2.42 -6.09 -21.80
CA ASP A 56 -3.25 -6.40 -22.95
C ASP A 56 -2.93 -7.82 -23.43
N PHE A 57 -3.79 -8.77 -23.07
CA PHE A 57 -3.65 -10.16 -23.50
C PHE A 57 -4.00 -10.36 -24.99
N ILE A 58 -4.79 -9.46 -25.59
CA ILE A 58 -5.17 -9.52 -27.00
C ILE A 58 -4.00 -9.03 -27.86
N GLY A 59 -3.48 -7.84 -27.56
CA GLY A 59 -2.28 -7.28 -28.18
C GLY A 59 -0.97 -7.98 -27.76
N ARG A 60 -1.04 -8.87 -26.76
CA ARG A 60 0.09 -9.60 -26.16
C ARG A 60 1.20 -8.66 -25.66
N VAL A 61 0.81 -7.59 -24.97
CA VAL A 61 1.73 -6.62 -24.39
C VAL A 61 1.43 -6.45 -22.91
N MET A 62 2.48 -6.43 -22.09
CA MET A 62 2.42 -6.02 -20.70
C MET A 62 3.36 -4.84 -20.48
N ILE A 63 2.84 -3.76 -19.91
CA ILE A 63 3.62 -2.57 -19.58
C ILE A 63 3.88 -2.59 -18.07
N VAL A 64 5.16 -2.54 -17.70
CA VAL A 64 5.58 -2.51 -16.30
C VAL A 64 6.40 -1.25 -16.05
N SER A 65 6.02 -0.50 -15.02
CA SER A 65 6.85 0.57 -14.48
C SER A 65 7.84 -0.04 -13.50
N VAL A 66 9.11 -0.12 -13.90
CA VAL A 66 10.18 -0.73 -13.09
C VAL A 66 10.83 0.31 -12.18
N ASN A 67 11.24 -0.13 -10.99
CA ASN A 67 11.99 0.70 -10.06
C ASN A 67 13.47 0.67 -10.45
N GLY A 68 13.98 1.79 -10.98
CA GLY A 68 15.33 1.91 -11.53
C GLY A 68 15.36 1.71 -13.04
N LYS A 69 16.50 1.23 -13.55
CA LYS A 69 16.70 0.96 -14.98
C LYS A 69 16.78 -0.53 -15.24
N MET A 70 16.19 -0.96 -16.34
CA MET A 70 16.41 -2.30 -16.85
C MET A 70 17.90 -2.44 -17.22
N PRO A 71 18.60 -3.51 -16.80
CA PRO A 71 19.99 -3.67 -17.17
C PRO A 71 20.11 -3.73 -18.70
N GLU A 72 21.04 -2.92 -19.24
CA GLU A 72 21.47 -3.06 -20.63
C GLU A 72 21.95 -4.50 -20.82
N ASP A 73 21.36 -5.19 -21.78
CA ASP A 73 21.65 -6.60 -22.02
C ASP A 73 22.38 -6.77 -23.35
N PRO A 74 23.73 -6.87 -23.34
CA PRO A 74 24.52 -7.01 -24.56
C PRO A 74 24.23 -8.31 -25.32
N TRP A 75 23.63 -9.28 -24.64
CA TRP A 75 23.47 -10.66 -25.13
C TRP A 75 22.05 -10.98 -25.62
N MET A 76 21.14 -9.99 -25.65
CA MET A 76 19.78 -10.18 -26.14
C MET A 76 19.07 -11.33 -25.39
N VAL A 77 19.06 -11.35 -24.05
CA VAL A 77 18.22 -12.32 -23.32
C VAL A 77 16.75 -11.92 -23.54
N ARG A 78 16.14 -12.48 -24.60
CA ARG A 78 14.79 -12.16 -25.08
C ARG A 78 13.66 -12.69 -24.20
N ARG A 79 13.98 -13.34 -23.08
CA ARG A 79 12.99 -14.01 -22.23
C ARG A 79 13.17 -13.64 -20.77
N TYR A 80 12.18 -12.93 -20.27
CA TYR A 80 12.03 -12.61 -18.86
C TYR A 80 10.89 -13.42 -18.28
N ARG A 81 11.02 -13.78 -17.00
CA ARG A 81 9.92 -14.30 -16.21
C ARG A 81 9.43 -13.17 -15.31
N ILE A 82 8.12 -12.99 -15.28
CA ILE A 82 7.43 -12.00 -14.46
C ILE A 82 6.56 -12.79 -13.49
N ASP A 83 6.82 -12.64 -12.20
CA ASP A 83 6.06 -13.29 -11.14
C ASP A 83 5.36 -12.22 -10.30
N LYS A 84 4.14 -12.51 -9.81
CA LYS A 84 3.51 -11.67 -8.79
C LYS A 84 4.40 -11.64 -7.56
N TYR A 85 4.62 -10.45 -7.02
CA TYR A 85 5.52 -10.26 -5.91
C TYR A 85 4.79 -9.65 -4.72
N ALA A 86 5.20 -10.05 -3.52
CA ALA A 86 4.69 -9.45 -2.30
C ALA A 86 5.01 -7.95 -2.30
N ASN A 87 4.05 -7.12 -1.89
CA ASN A 87 4.23 -5.68 -1.89
C ASN A 87 5.25 -5.29 -0.80
N ARG A 88 6.52 -5.29 -1.18
CA ARG A 88 7.65 -4.94 -0.32
C ARG A 88 7.51 -3.54 0.24
N THR A 89 6.98 -2.60 -0.56
CA THR A 89 6.72 -1.23 -0.11
C THR A 89 5.73 -1.20 1.06
N THR A 90 4.66 -1.99 1.00
CA THR A 90 3.70 -2.10 2.11
C THR A 90 4.36 -2.68 3.35
N TYR A 91 5.12 -3.77 3.20
CA TYR A 91 5.85 -4.39 4.31
C TYR A 91 6.82 -3.41 4.97
N GLU A 92 7.66 -2.74 4.18
CA GLU A 92 8.62 -1.76 4.68
C GLU A 92 7.94 -0.58 5.38
N ARG A 93 6.82 -0.08 4.83
CA ARG A 93 6.02 0.97 5.47
C ARG A 93 5.45 0.53 6.81
N GLN A 94 4.93 -0.71 6.89
CA GLN A 94 4.39 -1.26 8.13
C GLN A 94 5.48 -1.43 9.19
N VAL A 95 6.64 -1.98 8.82
CA VAL A 95 7.79 -2.13 9.75
C VAL A 95 8.28 -0.76 10.23
N ASN A 96 8.41 0.21 9.33
CA ASN A 96 8.82 1.56 9.70
C ASN A 96 7.79 2.23 10.64
N ALA A 97 6.49 2.07 10.37
CA ALA A 97 5.43 2.58 11.24
C ALA A 97 5.48 1.94 12.64
N LEU A 98 5.75 0.64 12.75
CA LEU A 98 5.94 -0.04 14.02
C LEU A 98 7.17 0.47 14.77
N MET A 99 8.30 0.66 14.09
CA MET A 99 9.50 1.21 14.70
C MET A 99 9.28 2.65 15.19
N GLN A 100 8.61 3.47 14.39
CA GLN A 100 8.21 4.82 14.79
C GLN A 100 7.27 4.81 15.99
N PHE A 101 6.27 3.92 15.99
CA PHE A 101 5.32 3.78 17.09
C PHE A 101 6.01 3.46 18.43
N ILE A 102 7.08 2.66 18.41
CA ILE A 102 7.88 2.34 19.62
C ILE A 102 8.74 3.52 20.07
N MET A 103 9.17 4.38 19.12
CA MET A 103 10.06 5.51 19.38
C MET A 103 9.34 6.82 19.73
N MET A 104 8.06 6.94 19.40
CA MET A 104 7.26 8.14 19.65
C MET A 104 6.86 8.25 21.13
N ASP A 105 6.66 9.48 21.59
CA ASP A 105 6.08 9.74 22.90
C ASP A 105 4.67 9.12 22.98
N ARG A 106 4.36 8.51 24.13
CA ARG A 106 3.08 7.83 24.33
C ARG A 106 1.94 8.84 24.26
N THR A 107 1.07 8.68 23.27
CA THR A 107 -0.19 9.41 23.20
C THR A 107 -1.28 8.67 23.99
N LYS A 108 -2.35 9.38 24.37
CA LYS A 108 -3.52 8.78 25.03
C LYS A 108 -4.15 7.65 24.20
N VAL A 109 -4.07 7.71 22.87
CA VAL A 109 -4.53 6.64 21.98
C VAL A 109 -3.64 5.40 22.14
N CYS A 110 -2.32 5.56 22.30
CA CYS A 110 -1.43 4.44 22.59
C CYS A 110 -1.80 3.78 23.93
N ASP A 111 -2.08 4.58 24.96
CA ASP A 111 -2.52 4.06 26.26
C ASP A 111 -3.83 3.29 26.14
N MET A 112 -4.78 3.77 25.33
CA MET A 112 -6.04 3.04 25.04
C MET A 112 -5.78 1.70 24.35
N LEU A 113 -4.91 1.65 23.34
CA LEU A 113 -4.59 0.41 22.61
C LEU A 113 -3.94 -0.63 23.53
N VAL A 114 -3.00 -0.18 24.38
CA VAL A 114 -2.35 -1.03 25.38
C VAL A 114 -3.34 -1.50 26.44
N ALA A 115 -4.19 -0.60 26.94
CA ALA A 115 -5.23 -0.94 27.91
C ALA A 115 -6.25 -1.93 27.32
N ALA A 116 -6.64 -1.77 26.05
CA ALA A 116 -7.50 -2.71 25.35
C ALA A 116 -6.81 -4.08 25.06
N GLY A 117 -5.51 -4.22 25.32
CA GLY A 117 -4.77 -5.46 25.09
C GLY A 117 -4.48 -5.75 23.62
N VAL A 118 -4.48 -4.74 22.76
CA VAL A 118 -4.19 -4.90 21.32
C VAL A 118 -2.77 -5.44 21.14
N GLY A 119 -2.64 -6.50 20.33
CA GLY A 119 -1.35 -7.15 20.07
C GLY A 119 -0.98 -8.26 21.06
N ARG A 120 -1.85 -8.57 22.03
CA ARG A 120 -1.77 -9.87 22.72
C ARG A 120 -2.07 -10.95 21.69
N LEU A 121 -1.21 -11.96 21.62
CA LEU A 121 -1.51 -13.17 20.85
C LEU A 121 -2.65 -13.87 21.59
N ASP A 122 -3.76 -14.12 20.89
CA ASP A 122 -4.81 -14.98 21.44
C ASP A 122 -4.20 -16.33 21.81
N GLU A 123 -4.58 -16.87 22.96
CA GLU A 123 -4.07 -18.15 23.45
C GLU A 123 -4.27 -19.26 22.40
N ALA A 124 -5.37 -19.20 21.63
CA ALA A 124 -5.65 -20.08 20.51
C ALA A 124 -4.55 -20.03 19.42
N VAL A 125 -4.03 -18.84 19.08
CA VAL A 125 -2.96 -18.69 18.07
C VAL A 125 -1.62 -19.19 18.61
N VAL A 126 -1.36 -18.98 19.90
CA VAL A 126 -0.17 -19.53 20.58
C VAL A 126 -0.22 -21.05 20.61
N GLU A 127 -1.39 -21.61 20.86
CA GLU A 127 -1.61 -23.06 20.90
C GLU A 127 -1.50 -23.69 19.50
N GLU A 128 -2.08 -23.06 18.47
CA GLU A 128 -1.88 -23.45 17.07
C GLU A 128 -0.40 -23.39 16.66
N ALA A 129 0.32 -22.31 17.00
CA ALA A 129 1.74 -22.19 16.72
C ALA A 129 2.56 -23.27 17.45
N ALA A 130 2.19 -23.62 18.69
CA ALA A 130 2.81 -24.71 19.44
C ALA A 130 2.51 -26.09 18.83
N ILE A 131 1.28 -26.32 18.35
CA ILE A 131 0.89 -27.52 17.61
C ILE A 131 1.67 -27.61 16.30
N MET A 132 1.80 -26.50 15.57
CA MET A 132 2.52 -26.42 14.30
C MET A 132 4.02 -26.68 14.52
N LYS A 133 4.61 -26.13 15.58
CA LYS A 133 5.99 -26.40 15.99
C LYS A 133 6.21 -27.87 16.34
N ARG A 134 5.30 -28.49 17.12
CA ARG A 134 5.34 -29.93 17.42
C ARG A 134 5.19 -30.80 16.16
N LYS A 135 4.36 -30.39 15.20
CA LYS A 135 4.22 -31.07 13.90
C LYS A 135 5.50 -30.95 13.06
N MET A 136 6.17 -29.80 13.04
CA MET A 136 7.46 -29.62 12.35
C MET A 136 8.59 -30.42 12.99
N GLU A 137 8.61 -30.51 14.32
CA GLU A 137 9.58 -31.32 15.07
C GLU A 137 9.36 -32.82 14.83
N ARG A 138 8.10 -33.28 14.78
CA ARG A 138 7.74 -34.67 14.42
C ARG A 138 8.10 -35.04 12.97
N LYS A 139 8.00 -34.08 12.04
CA LYS A 139 8.40 -34.27 10.63
C LYS A 139 9.92 -34.14 10.39
N GLY A 140 10.73 -33.95 11.44
CA GLY A 140 12.19 -33.95 11.34
C GLY A 140 12.81 -32.76 10.58
N MET A 141 12.03 -31.70 10.28
CA MET A 141 12.49 -30.53 9.51
C MET A 141 13.26 -29.49 10.35
N GLY A 142 13.56 -29.80 11.62
CA GLY A 142 14.25 -28.91 12.57
C GLY A 142 15.78 -29.00 12.59
N LYS A 143 16.44 -29.79 11.73
CA LYS A 143 17.91 -29.80 11.65
C LYS A 143 18.40 -28.83 10.58
N GLY A 144 18.91 -27.71 11.07
CA GLY A 144 19.40 -26.58 10.29
C GLY A 144 20.42 -26.93 9.22
N TYR A 145 20.40 -26.06 8.21
CA TYR A 145 21.45 -25.77 7.25
C TYR A 145 22.79 -25.57 7.98
N LYS A 146 23.54 -26.65 8.24
CA LYS A 146 24.96 -26.56 8.58
C LYS A 146 25.73 -26.49 7.27
N GLY A 147 26.34 -25.32 7.02
CA GLY A 147 27.24 -25.12 5.89
C GLY A 147 28.27 -26.23 5.80
N LYS A 148 28.34 -26.89 4.65
CA LYS A 148 29.41 -27.84 4.34
C LYS A 148 30.68 -27.05 4.05
N ARG A 149 31.52 -26.88 5.08
CA ARG A 149 32.96 -26.73 4.88
C ARG A 149 33.50 -28.01 4.26
N GLN A 150 34.31 -27.83 3.23
CA GLN A 150 35.25 -28.81 2.72
C GLN A 150 35.98 -29.51 3.88
N THR A 151 36.01 -30.84 3.85
CA THR A 151 37.23 -31.65 3.94
C THR A 151 36.86 -33.13 3.82
N GLU A 152 37.53 -33.80 2.88
CA GLU A 152 37.89 -35.22 2.86
C GLU A 152 36.81 -36.28 3.12
N LEU A 153 36.51 -37.05 2.07
CA LEU A 153 36.87 -38.47 2.07
C LEU A 153 36.82 -39.00 0.63
N ALA A 154 38.02 -39.20 0.11
CA ALA A 154 38.30 -40.05 -1.02
C ALA A 154 38.02 -41.52 -0.66
N LYS A 155 37.81 -42.33 -1.72
CA LYS A 155 37.80 -43.80 -1.77
C LYS A 155 36.46 -44.46 -1.43
N GLN A 156 35.72 -44.89 -2.45
CA GLN A 156 35.89 -46.24 -3.03
C GLN A 156 34.96 -46.42 -4.24
N ASP A 157 35.58 -46.74 -5.37
CA ASP A 157 34.97 -47.42 -6.52
C ASP A 157 34.40 -48.78 -6.09
N GLN A 158 33.34 -49.27 -6.74
CA GLN A 158 33.40 -50.26 -7.84
C GLN A 158 32.03 -50.94 -8.08
N GLU A 159 31.60 -50.93 -9.36
CA GLU A 159 30.71 -51.88 -10.08
C GLU A 159 29.32 -52.20 -9.50
N THR A 160 28.21 -52.04 -10.23
CA THR A 160 27.86 -52.82 -11.43
C THR A 160 26.89 -52.12 -12.40
N LYS A 161 26.93 -52.62 -13.64
CA LYS A 161 26.30 -52.16 -14.88
C LYS A 161 24.77 -52.28 -14.98
N ASP A 162 24.28 -51.51 -15.94
CA ASP A 162 23.25 -51.81 -16.95
C ASP A 162 21.77 -51.45 -16.70
N LYS A 163 21.32 -50.52 -17.57
CA LYS A 163 19.98 -50.39 -18.20
C LYS A 163 18.86 -50.02 -17.21
N THR A 164 18.23 -48.85 -17.32
CA THR A 164 17.25 -48.55 -18.39
C THR A 164 16.99 -47.04 -18.43
N ARG A 165 16.73 -46.51 -19.63
CA ARG A 165 16.12 -45.20 -19.85
C ARG A 165 14.86 -45.02 -18.98
N SER A 166 14.74 -43.87 -18.31
CA SER A 166 13.57 -42.98 -18.34
C SER A 166 13.64 -41.91 -17.26
N SER A 167 13.27 -40.69 -17.64
CA SER A 167 12.80 -39.57 -16.82
C SER A 167 12.96 -39.66 -15.29
N ALA A 168 13.92 -38.92 -14.73
CA ALA A 168 13.84 -38.39 -13.38
C ALA A 168 13.56 -36.88 -13.47
N LEU A 169 12.44 -36.54 -14.10
CA LEU A 169 11.64 -35.42 -13.60
C LEU A 169 11.28 -35.81 -12.17
N LEU A 170 11.48 -34.90 -11.22
CA LEU A 170 10.85 -35.04 -9.92
C LEU A 170 9.35 -35.17 -10.16
N ASN A 171 8.83 -36.41 -10.11
CA ASN A 171 7.45 -36.67 -9.78
C ASN A 171 7.25 -36.12 -8.37
N TRP A 172 6.81 -34.87 -8.28
CA TRP A 172 5.93 -34.49 -7.22
C TRP A 172 4.59 -35.12 -7.57
N ASP A 173 4.40 -36.36 -7.15
CA ASP A 173 3.08 -36.96 -7.15
C ASP A 173 2.24 -36.10 -6.19
N ALA A 174 1.32 -35.35 -6.79
CA ALA A 174 0.41 -34.43 -6.12
C ALA A 174 -0.75 -35.16 -5.44
N GLU A 175 -0.53 -36.39 -4.98
CA GLU A 175 -1.57 -37.24 -4.38
C GLU A 175 -1.40 -37.45 -2.87
N ASP A 176 -0.28 -37.05 -2.25
CA ASP A 176 -0.07 -37.20 -0.79
C ASP A 176 -0.63 -36.03 0.06
N PHE A 177 -1.50 -35.17 -0.49
CA PHE A 177 -2.10 -34.06 0.27
C PHE A 177 -3.63 -34.07 0.34
N PHE A 178 -4.29 -35.06 -0.28
CA PHE A 178 -5.74 -35.24 -0.21
C PHE A 178 -6.07 -36.72 0.04
N ASP A 179 -5.82 -37.19 1.27
CA ASP A 179 -6.64 -38.27 1.81
C ASP A 179 -8.02 -37.68 2.08
N ASP A 180 -8.88 -37.80 1.08
CA ASP A 180 -10.30 -37.47 1.09
C ASP A 180 -11.03 -38.57 1.89
N GLU A 181 -10.88 -38.56 3.23
CA GLU A 181 -11.85 -39.26 4.07
C GLU A 181 -13.20 -38.54 3.91
N PRO A 182 -14.29 -39.24 3.56
CA PRO A 182 -15.57 -38.59 3.31
C PRO A 182 -15.99 -37.84 4.56
N ASP A 183 -16.24 -36.53 4.39
CA ASP A 183 -16.77 -35.62 5.40
C ASP A 183 -17.86 -36.33 6.23
N GLN A 184 -17.48 -36.84 7.40
CA GLN A 184 -18.46 -37.09 8.44
C GLN A 184 -19.03 -35.71 8.73
N VAL A 185 -20.31 -35.52 8.36
CA VAL A 185 -21.09 -34.35 8.74
C VAL A 185 -20.91 -34.20 10.24
N MET A 186 -20.02 -33.29 10.64
CA MET A 186 -19.94 -32.88 12.02
C MET A 186 -21.29 -32.24 12.30
N GLU A 187 -22.14 -32.96 13.04
CA GLU A 187 -23.25 -32.33 13.72
C GLU A 187 -22.65 -31.18 14.52
N VAL A 188 -22.86 -29.96 14.04
CA VAL A 188 -22.50 -28.74 14.76
C VAL A 188 -23.25 -28.85 16.08
N PRO A 189 -22.57 -29.05 17.23
CA PRO A 189 -23.26 -29.06 18.51
C PRO A 189 -23.99 -27.73 18.59
N GLN A 190 -25.30 -27.77 18.86
CA GLN A 190 -26.06 -26.56 19.14
C GLN A 190 -25.26 -25.78 20.17
N GLU A 191 -24.99 -24.49 19.91
CA GLU A 191 -24.35 -23.56 20.84
C GLU A 191 -25.16 -23.56 22.14
N GLU A 192 -24.88 -24.51 23.04
CA GLU A 192 -25.08 -24.31 24.45
C GLU A 192 -24.24 -23.09 24.77
N ALA A 193 -24.90 -22.00 25.15
CA ALA A 193 -24.28 -20.75 25.54
C ALA A 193 -23.18 -21.05 26.58
N LEU A 194 -21.94 -21.18 26.10
CA LEU A 194 -20.75 -21.30 26.91
C LEU A 194 -20.76 -20.06 27.78
N ALA A 195 -21.03 -20.23 29.07
CA ALA A 195 -20.92 -19.16 30.03
C ALA A 195 -19.54 -18.53 29.83
N GLU A 196 -19.53 -17.22 29.53
CA GLU A 196 -18.28 -16.49 29.35
C GLU A 196 -17.38 -16.79 30.57
N PRO A 197 -16.11 -17.18 30.36
CA PRO A 197 -15.22 -17.53 31.46
C PRO A 197 -15.19 -16.39 32.47
N ALA A 198 -15.18 -16.73 33.76
CA ALA A 198 -15.19 -15.74 34.83
C ALA A 198 -14.01 -14.76 34.64
N GLU A 199 -14.36 -13.49 34.39
CA GLU A 199 -13.41 -12.40 34.17
C GLU A 199 -12.46 -12.31 35.38
N THR A 200 -11.15 -12.39 35.12
CA THR A 200 -10.14 -12.25 36.18
C THR A 200 -10.09 -10.82 36.72
N GLU A 201 -9.64 -10.62 37.97
CA GLU A 201 -9.57 -9.24 38.51
C GLU A 201 -8.60 -8.33 37.73
N GLU A 202 -7.57 -8.91 37.12
CA GLU A 202 -6.68 -8.18 36.22
C GLU A 202 -7.41 -7.72 34.93
N GLU A 203 -8.28 -8.57 34.36
CA GLU A 203 -9.09 -8.22 33.21
C GLU A 203 -10.14 -7.17 33.53
N LYS A 204 -10.76 -7.26 34.71
CA LYS A 204 -11.73 -6.28 35.18
C LYS A 204 -11.10 -4.91 35.41
N GLU A 205 -9.96 -4.84 36.11
CA GLU A 205 -9.21 -3.59 36.27
C GLU A 205 -8.82 -2.99 34.92
N ARG A 206 -8.38 -3.83 33.98
CA ARG A 206 -8.03 -3.40 32.62
C ARG A 206 -9.24 -2.85 31.86
N ARG A 207 -10.39 -3.50 31.96
CA ARG A 207 -11.65 -3.04 31.35
C ARG A 207 -12.04 -1.69 31.94
N GLU A 208 -12.01 -1.53 33.26
CA GLU A 208 -12.33 -0.27 33.94
C GLU A 208 -11.40 0.87 33.49
N ARG A 209 -10.08 0.61 33.40
CA ARG A 209 -9.12 1.60 32.87
C ARG A 209 -9.40 1.96 31.41
N THR A 210 -9.74 0.98 30.58
CA THR A 210 -10.06 1.19 29.16
C THR A 210 -11.32 2.04 29.01
N VAL A 211 -12.37 1.74 29.79
CA VAL A 211 -13.63 2.50 29.81
C VAL A 211 -13.39 3.93 30.28
N ALA A 212 -12.63 4.12 31.36
CA ALA A 212 -12.29 5.45 31.86
C ALA A 212 -11.56 6.31 30.80
N LEU A 213 -10.58 5.72 30.10
CA LEU A 213 -9.88 6.40 29.01
C LEU A 213 -10.81 6.70 27.82
N ALA A 214 -11.68 5.76 27.44
CA ALA A 214 -12.59 5.92 26.31
C ALA A 214 -13.64 7.02 26.53
N HIS A 215 -14.09 7.23 27.78
CA HIS A 215 -15.06 8.27 28.09
C HIS A 215 -14.45 9.68 28.18
N GLU A 216 -13.13 9.79 28.32
CA GLU A 216 -12.41 11.06 28.40
C GLU A 216 -12.63 11.89 27.11
N GLU A 217 -13.17 13.11 27.24
CA GLU A 217 -13.43 13.98 26.09
C GLU A 217 -12.15 14.52 25.46
N ALA A 218 -12.17 14.65 24.14
CA ALA A 218 -11.07 15.23 23.38
C ALA A 218 -10.81 16.68 23.87
N PRO A 219 -9.54 17.08 23.99
CA PRO A 219 -9.23 18.45 24.37
C PRO A 219 -9.63 19.42 23.25
N GLY A 220 -10.05 20.62 23.61
CA GLY A 220 -10.33 21.71 22.65
C GLY A 220 -11.66 21.59 21.90
N VAL A 221 -12.61 20.78 22.40
CA VAL A 221 -13.97 20.72 21.84
C VAL A 221 -14.74 21.98 22.27
N ASP A 222 -15.17 22.78 21.29
CA ASP A 222 -16.04 23.94 21.53
C ASP A 222 -17.46 23.47 21.91
N PRO A 223 -17.97 23.80 23.12
CA PRO A 223 -19.30 23.41 23.55
C PRO A 223 -20.43 23.91 22.65
N ASP A 224 -20.31 25.12 22.12
CA ASP A 224 -21.37 25.74 21.29
C ASP A 224 -21.42 25.08 19.91
N ALA A 225 -20.24 24.84 19.33
CA ALA A 225 -20.12 24.08 18.09
C ALA A 225 -20.62 22.63 18.25
N LEU A 226 -20.37 22.01 19.40
CA LEU A 226 -20.83 20.66 19.71
C LEU A 226 -22.37 20.60 19.83
N GLU A 227 -23.00 21.57 20.48
CA GLU A 227 -24.46 21.63 20.58
C GLU A 227 -25.10 21.86 19.19
N LEU A 228 -24.53 22.76 18.39
CA LEU A 228 -24.95 22.97 17.01
C LEU A 228 -24.80 21.69 16.19
N ALA A 229 -23.66 21.00 16.28
CA ALA A 229 -23.40 19.78 15.54
C ALA A 229 -24.36 18.64 15.94
N LYS A 230 -24.70 18.52 17.24
CA LYS A 230 -25.71 17.58 17.73
C LYS A 230 -27.09 17.87 17.13
N SER A 231 -27.53 19.13 17.13
CA SER A 231 -28.82 19.52 16.57
C SER A 231 -28.90 19.23 15.06
N GLN A 232 -27.82 19.54 14.33
CA GLN A 232 -27.71 19.26 12.91
C GLN A 232 -27.72 17.75 12.63
N ALA A 233 -26.94 16.96 13.37
CA ALA A 233 -26.91 15.50 13.22
C ALA A 233 -28.28 14.86 13.46
N MET A 234 -29.06 15.36 14.42
CA MET A 234 -30.42 14.88 14.69
C MET A 234 -31.38 15.18 13.54
N SER A 235 -31.21 16.31 12.86
CA SER A 235 -32.02 16.72 11.70
C SER A 235 -31.61 16.08 10.37
N LEU A 236 -30.51 15.31 10.32
CA LEU A 236 -30.03 14.73 9.06
C LEU A 236 -31.08 13.76 8.45
N PRO A 237 -31.48 13.97 7.19
CA PRO A 237 -32.36 13.05 6.48
C PRO A 237 -31.63 11.73 6.17
N ASN A 238 -32.41 10.67 5.93
CA ASN A 238 -31.89 9.37 5.47
C ASN A 238 -30.78 8.76 6.35
N THR A 239 -30.83 9.00 7.65
CA THR A 239 -29.84 8.52 8.63
C THR A 239 -30.56 7.79 9.76
N SER A 240 -30.14 6.55 10.05
CA SER A 240 -30.74 5.74 11.13
C SER A 240 -30.36 6.29 12.52
N ALA A 241 -31.09 5.89 13.57
CA ALA A 241 -30.78 6.29 14.94
C ALA A 241 -29.34 5.93 15.34
N ALA A 242 -28.90 4.70 15.02
CA ALA A 242 -27.53 4.24 15.28
C ALA A 242 -26.47 5.07 14.52
N GLN A 243 -26.75 5.45 13.27
CA GLN A 243 -25.85 6.32 12.51
C GLN A 243 -25.79 7.74 13.08
N LYS A 244 -26.91 8.29 13.55
CA LYS A 244 -26.95 9.61 14.22
C LYS A 244 -26.15 9.59 15.51
N GLU A 245 -26.32 8.54 16.32
CA GLU A 245 -25.55 8.34 17.54
C GLU A 245 -24.05 8.22 17.25
N ALA A 246 -23.66 7.43 16.23
CA ALA A 246 -22.27 7.33 15.79
C ALA A 246 -21.70 8.69 15.38
N ILE A 247 -22.48 9.51 14.64
CA ILE A 247 -22.08 10.87 14.25
C ILE A 247 -21.90 11.76 15.47
N ILE A 248 -22.83 11.75 16.43
CA ILE A 248 -22.76 12.56 17.65
C ILE A 248 -21.56 12.17 18.52
N ASN A 249 -21.39 10.87 18.78
CA ASN A 249 -20.30 10.37 19.62
C ASN A 249 -18.92 10.68 19.02
N SER A 250 -18.81 10.71 17.69
CA SER A 250 -17.56 11.04 17.00
C SER A 250 -17.11 12.50 17.18
N MET A 251 -17.97 13.42 17.65
CA MET A 251 -17.63 14.85 17.71
C MET A 251 -16.75 15.24 18.90
N SER A 252 -16.89 14.53 20.03
CA SER A 252 -16.24 14.90 21.30
C SER A 252 -15.33 13.82 21.88
N LYS A 253 -15.35 12.59 21.36
CA LYS A 253 -14.53 11.49 21.87
C LYS A 253 -13.17 11.43 21.16
N ARG A 254 -12.11 11.10 21.91
CA ARG A 254 -10.75 10.93 21.34
C ARG A 254 -10.67 9.77 20.34
N LEU A 255 -11.41 8.69 20.60
CA LEU A 255 -11.49 7.52 19.75
C LEU A 255 -12.96 7.10 19.64
N THR A 256 -13.43 6.88 18.42
CA THR A 256 -14.77 6.35 18.16
C THR A 256 -14.65 5.20 17.17
N ILE A 257 -15.18 4.03 17.56
CA ILE A 257 -15.21 2.85 16.70
C ILE A 257 -16.66 2.66 16.25
N VAL A 258 -16.90 2.83 14.96
CA VAL A 258 -18.22 2.63 14.36
C VAL A 258 -18.26 1.28 13.67
N GLN A 259 -18.94 0.32 14.28
CA GLN A 259 -19.14 -1.00 13.70
C GLN A 259 -20.39 -0.99 12.80
N GLY A 260 -20.26 -1.54 11.59
CA GLY A 260 -21.38 -1.65 10.66
C GLY A 260 -21.31 -2.95 9.85
N PRO A 261 -22.35 -3.81 9.89
CA PRO A 261 -22.50 -4.95 8.99
C PRO A 261 -22.40 -4.56 7.49
N PRO A 262 -22.21 -5.50 6.55
CA PRO A 262 -22.21 -5.18 5.13
C PRO A 262 -23.52 -4.49 4.72
N GLY A 263 -23.43 -3.45 3.89
CA GLY A 263 -24.60 -2.70 3.41
C GLY A 263 -25.18 -1.64 4.36
N THR A 264 -24.71 -1.48 5.60
CA THR A 264 -25.29 -0.53 6.58
C THR A 264 -24.86 0.93 6.43
N GLY A 265 -24.28 1.28 5.28
CA GLY A 265 -23.93 2.67 4.96
C GLY A 265 -22.70 3.23 5.67
N LYS A 266 -21.74 2.38 6.09
CA LYS A 266 -20.48 2.82 6.74
C LYS A 266 -19.83 4.01 6.04
N THR A 267 -19.62 3.92 4.72
CA THR A 267 -19.02 5.00 3.92
C THR A 267 -19.86 6.28 3.97
N HIS A 268 -21.19 6.17 3.89
CA HIS A 268 -22.08 7.32 4.01
C HIS A 268 -21.99 7.95 5.41
N THR A 269 -21.95 7.14 6.48
CA THR A 269 -21.76 7.62 7.85
C THR A 269 -20.40 8.31 8.01
N SER A 270 -19.31 7.76 7.47
CA SER A 270 -17.99 8.39 7.50
C SER A 270 -17.96 9.75 6.80
N VAL A 271 -18.59 9.87 5.63
CA VAL A 271 -18.71 11.16 4.92
C VAL A 271 -19.47 12.18 5.76
N ARG A 272 -20.55 11.78 6.45
CA ARG A 272 -21.31 12.66 7.35
C ARG A 272 -20.49 13.11 8.55
N ILE A 273 -19.77 12.20 9.20
CA ILE A 273 -18.87 12.52 10.32
C ILE A 273 -17.86 13.58 9.89
N LEU A 274 -17.10 13.31 8.82
CA LEU A 274 -16.09 14.22 8.30
C LEU A 274 -16.69 15.56 7.86
N THR A 275 -17.88 15.54 7.27
CA THR A 275 -18.58 16.77 6.87
C THR A 275 -18.93 17.64 8.07
N THR A 276 -19.47 17.05 9.14
CA THR A 276 -19.81 17.79 10.36
C THR A 276 -18.56 18.30 11.07
N TRP A 277 -17.48 17.51 11.09
CA TRP A 277 -16.19 17.95 11.62
C TRP A 277 -15.66 19.20 10.90
N VAL A 278 -15.69 19.21 9.57
CA VAL A 278 -15.16 20.34 8.77
C VAL A 278 -16.05 21.57 8.82
N LYS A 279 -17.37 21.40 8.74
CA LYS A 279 -18.32 22.51 8.57
C LYS A 279 -18.82 23.09 9.89
N THR A 280 -18.97 22.25 10.91
CA THR A 280 -19.61 22.65 12.17
C THR A 280 -18.60 22.72 13.30
N MET A 281 -17.77 21.67 13.47
CA MET A 281 -16.73 21.68 14.51
C MET A 281 -15.51 22.51 14.13
N GLY A 282 -15.34 22.82 12.84
CA GLY A 282 -14.18 23.58 12.35
C GLY A 282 -12.86 22.79 12.37
N TYR A 283 -12.90 21.47 12.56
CA TYR A 283 -11.70 20.64 12.62
C TYR A 283 -11.00 20.57 11.27
N ARG A 284 -9.77 21.09 11.22
CA ARG A 284 -8.85 21.07 10.09
C ARG A 284 -7.42 21.07 10.64
N PRO A 285 -6.48 20.34 10.03
CA PRO A 285 -6.66 19.46 8.87
C PRO A 285 -7.22 18.09 9.25
N LEU A 286 -7.84 17.39 8.29
CA LEU A 286 -8.35 16.03 8.51
C LEU A 286 -7.67 15.03 7.59
N LEU A 287 -7.19 13.93 8.17
CA LEU A 287 -6.64 12.79 7.44
C LEU A 287 -7.66 11.65 7.41
N ALA A 288 -8.17 11.34 6.21
CA ALA A 288 -9.03 10.18 5.97
C ALA A 288 -8.26 9.09 5.22
N THR A 289 -8.20 7.88 5.79
CA THR A 289 -7.44 6.75 5.23
C THR A 289 -8.29 5.49 5.16
N SER A 290 -8.00 4.63 4.18
CA SER A 290 -8.56 3.27 4.08
C SER A 290 -7.52 2.33 3.47
N GLU A 291 -7.69 1.03 3.68
CA GLU A 291 -6.88 -0.01 3.04
C GLU A 291 -7.16 -0.12 1.53
N CYS A 292 -8.38 0.22 1.11
CA CYS A 292 -8.82 0.09 -0.28
C CYS A 292 -8.89 1.45 -0.98
N ASN A 293 -8.25 1.59 -2.16
CA ASN A 293 -8.33 2.80 -2.99
C ASN A 293 -9.78 3.21 -3.28
N VAL A 294 -10.63 2.25 -3.68
CA VAL A 294 -12.05 2.48 -3.98
C VAL A 294 -12.80 3.08 -2.78
N ALA A 295 -12.46 2.66 -1.55
CA ALA A 295 -13.09 3.21 -0.36
C ALA A 295 -12.64 4.66 -0.10
N VAL A 296 -11.35 4.97 -0.31
CA VAL A 296 -10.84 6.35 -0.24
C VAL A 296 -11.49 7.22 -1.30
N ASP A 297 -11.64 6.72 -2.52
CA ASP A 297 -12.22 7.45 -3.64
C ASP A 297 -13.71 7.76 -3.37
N ASN A 298 -14.48 6.79 -2.87
CA ASN A 298 -15.87 6.99 -2.46
C ASN A 298 -16.03 8.03 -1.34
N ILE A 299 -15.12 8.04 -0.35
CA ILE A 299 -15.13 9.05 0.71
C ILE A 299 -14.80 10.43 0.11
N ALA A 300 -13.77 10.51 -0.72
CA ALA A 300 -13.34 11.76 -1.35
C ALA A 300 -14.42 12.36 -2.24
N GLU A 301 -15.08 11.55 -3.08
CA GLU A 301 -16.22 12.00 -3.90
C GLU A 301 -17.37 12.48 -3.03
N GLY A 302 -17.74 11.72 -2.00
CA GLY A 302 -18.79 12.12 -1.06
C GLY A 302 -18.49 13.46 -0.36
N LEU A 303 -17.23 13.71 0.00
CA LEU A 303 -16.82 15.00 0.60
C LEU A 303 -16.86 16.15 -0.42
N LEU A 304 -16.37 15.91 -1.63
CA LEU A 304 -16.42 16.88 -2.73
C LEU A 304 -17.87 17.25 -3.09
N ASP A 305 -18.81 16.30 -3.04
CA ASP A 305 -20.24 16.53 -3.27
C ASP A 305 -20.87 17.38 -2.15
N ASN A 306 -20.32 17.28 -0.94
CA ASN A 306 -20.68 18.15 0.17
C ASN A 306 -19.93 19.51 0.14
N GLY A 307 -19.18 19.82 -0.93
CA GLY A 307 -18.48 21.10 -1.08
C GLY A 307 -17.27 21.26 -0.16
N ILE A 308 -16.68 20.14 0.29
CA ILE A 308 -15.46 20.15 1.10
C ILE A 308 -14.25 20.09 0.17
N LYS A 309 -13.23 20.90 0.48
CA LYS A 309 -11.93 20.85 -0.22
C LYS A 309 -11.23 19.54 0.17
N VAL A 310 -10.87 18.74 -0.82
CA VAL A 310 -10.20 17.45 -0.62
C VAL A 310 -8.93 17.41 -1.46
N VAL A 311 -7.85 16.85 -0.91
CA VAL A 311 -6.63 16.51 -1.63
C VAL A 311 -6.46 15.00 -1.60
N ARG A 312 -6.57 14.35 -2.76
CA ARG A 312 -6.43 12.90 -2.89
C ARG A 312 -4.99 12.53 -3.20
N ILE A 313 -4.32 11.90 -2.24
CA ILE A 313 -2.93 11.45 -2.36
C ILE A 313 -2.89 9.98 -2.79
N GLY A 314 -2.23 9.68 -3.91
CA GLY A 314 -2.06 8.32 -4.41
C GLY A 314 -2.31 8.22 -5.92
N ARG A 315 -2.31 6.99 -6.45
CA ARG A 315 -2.66 6.75 -7.85
C ARG A 315 -4.17 6.85 -8.02
N LEU A 316 -4.58 7.56 -9.06
CA LEU A 316 -5.96 7.71 -9.49
C LEU A 316 -6.15 6.89 -10.76
N GLU A 317 -6.92 5.82 -10.68
CA GLU A 317 -7.20 4.91 -11.80
C GLU A 317 -8.71 4.78 -11.95
N LYS A 318 -9.24 5.08 -13.15
CA LYS A 318 -10.68 4.95 -13.47
C LYS A 318 -11.62 5.69 -12.51
N VAL A 319 -11.21 6.87 -12.03
CA VAL A 319 -12.02 7.73 -11.15
C VAL A 319 -12.75 8.83 -11.93
N SER A 320 -13.77 9.42 -11.32
CA SER A 320 -14.54 10.52 -11.91
C SER A 320 -13.65 11.74 -12.23
N PRO A 321 -13.98 12.54 -13.27
CA PRO A 321 -13.21 13.74 -13.61
C PRO A 321 -13.07 14.73 -12.43
N LYS A 322 -14.11 14.81 -11.58
CA LYS A 322 -14.11 15.63 -10.37
C LYS A 322 -13.04 15.17 -9.38
N LEU A 323 -12.95 13.87 -9.12
CA LEU A 323 -11.92 13.31 -8.24
C LEU A 323 -10.52 13.39 -8.89
N GLN A 324 -10.42 13.29 -10.22
CA GLN A 324 -9.16 13.52 -10.93
C GLN A 324 -8.60 14.91 -10.63
N GLN A 325 -9.41 15.95 -10.68
CA GLN A 325 -8.98 17.32 -10.37
C GLN A 325 -8.52 17.49 -8.92
N ALA A 326 -9.13 16.75 -7.98
CA ALA A 326 -8.72 16.76 -6.57
C ALA A 326 -7.43 15.95 -6.28
N GLY A 327 -6.88 15.25 -7.27
CA GLY A 327 -5.64 14.49 -7.14
C GLY A 327 -4.42 15.37 -6.96
N LEU A 328 -3.55 15.04 -5.99
CA LEU A 328 -2.36 15.84 -5.68
C LEU A 328 -1.50 16.13 -6.92
N THR A 329 -1.24 15.13 -7.77
CA THR A 329 -0.45 15.29 -9.00
C THR A 329 -1.09 16.28 -9.97
N ASN A 330 -2.43 16.24 -10.11
CA ASN A 330 -3.14 17.12 -11.03
C ASN A 330 -3.24 18.54 -10.47
N LEU A 331 -3.40 18.71 -9.16
CA LEU A 331 -3.37 20.02 -8.50
C LEU A 331 -2.01 20.71 -8.68
N ILE A 332 -0.91 19.96 -8.53
CA ILE A 332 0.45 20.48 -8.78
C ILE A 332 0.60 20.87 -10.26
N ARG A 333 0.13 20.02 -11.18
CA ARG A 333 0.20 20.30 -12.62
C ARG A 333 -0.60 21.56 -12.98
N GLN A 334 -1.81 21.70 -12.46
CA GLN A 334 -2.65 22.86 -12.73
C GLN A 334 -2.00 24.16 -12.23
N LYS A 335 -1.52 24.18 -10.97
CA LYS A 335 -0.79 25.35 -10.45
C LYS A 335 0.45 25.68 -11.27
N ARG A 336 1.14 24.65 -11.76
CA ARG A 336 2.31 24.83 -12.63
C ARG A 336 1.91 25.45 -13.96
N GLU A 337 0.88 24.94 -14.62
CA GLU A 337 0.36 25.50 -15.88
C GLU A 337 -0.06 26.97 -15.70
N GLU A 338 -0.75 27.29 -14.59
CA GLU A 338 -1.10 28.67 -14.24
C GLU A 338 0.16 29.55 -14.08
N SER A 339 1.18 29.08 -13.37
CA SER A 339 2.44 29.82 -13.17
C SER A 339 3.26 29.95 -14.47
N MET A 340 3.24 28.92 -15.33
CA MET A 340 3.98 28.91 -16.60
C MET A 340 3.36 29.88 -17.60
N LEU A 341 2.03 29.94 -17.68
CA LEU A 341 1.34 30.91 -18.54
C LEU A 341 1.63 32.36 -18.12
N GLU A 342 1.79 32.62 -16.83
CA GLU A 342 2.22 33.93 -16.32
C GLU A 342 3.68 34.25 -16.70
N GLU A 343 4.58 33.26 -16.67
CA GLU A 343 6.00 33.43 -17.04
C GLU A 343 6.24 33.48 -18.56
N GLU A 344 5.52 32.68 -19.35
CA GLU A 344 5.59 32.65 -20.82
C GLU A 344 5.04 33.95 -21.45
N PHE A 345 4.11 34.62 -20.75
CA PHE A 345 3.69 35.98 -21.11
C PHE A 345 4.80 37.04 -20.90
N LEU A 346 5.86 36.70 -20.17
CA LEU A 346 6.97 37.60 -19.83
C LEU A 346 8.28 37.27 -20.58
N ASP A 347 8.47 36.03 -21.04
CA ASP A 347 9.69 35.59 -21.73
C ASP A 347 9.37 34.83 -23.04
N GLU A 348 9.86 35.30 -24.19
CA GLU A 348 9.91 34.50 -25.43
C GLU A 348 11.01 33.42 -25.29
N ASP A 349 10.63 32.14 -25.24
CA ASP A 349 11.60 31.03 -25.15
C ASP A 349 12.32 30.80 -26.50
N GLU A 350 13.61 31.15 -26.57
CA GLU A 350 14.51 30.77 -27.66
C GLU A 350 14.82 29.26 -27.60
N ASP A 351 14.37 28.50 -28.60
CA ASP A 351 14.68 27.08 -28.76
C ASP A 351 16.12 26.90 -29.29
N PRO A 352 17.02 26.16 -28.61
CA PRO A 352 18.38 25.89 -29.09
C PRO A 352 18.43 25.14 -30.43
N GLY A 353 17.37 24.44 -30.85
CA GLY A 353 17.38 23.63 -32.07
C GLY A 353 18.25 22.37 -31.98
N GLU A 354 18.56 21.76 -33.13
CA GLU A 354 19.35 20.52 -33.21
C GLU A 354 20.82 20.70 -32.78
N GLU A 355 21.41 19.67 -32.17
CA GLU A 355 22.82 19.70 -31.74
C GLU A 355 23.75 19.82 -32.96
N PRO A 356 24.61 20.85 -33.04
CA PRO A 356 25.54 20.99 -34.16
C PRO A 356 26.59 19.87 -34.18
N ASP A 357 26.91 19.36 -35.37
CA ASP A 357 27.93 18.33 -35.57
C ASP A 357 29.35 18.81 -35.19
N ASP A 358 29.67 20.09 -35.47
CA ASP A 358 30.96 20.68 -35.12
C ASP A 358 30.98 21.20 -33.68
N ARG A 359 31.64 20.45 -32.81
CA ARG A 359 31.74 20.73 -31.37
C ARG A 359 32.69 21.86 -30.99
N ASN A 360 33.42 22.45 -31.94
CA ASN A 360 34.37 23.54 -31.66
C ASN A 360 33.95 24.89 -32.27
N GLY A 361 32.87 24.91 -33.07
CA GLY A 361 32.33 26.12 -33.71
C GLY A 361 31.62 27.08 -32.75
N GLU A 362 31.33 28.30 -33.25
CA GLU A 362 30.53 29.29 -32.50
C GLU A 362 29.09 28.83 -32.29
N GLU A 363 28.51 28.14 -33.28
CA GLU A 363 27.17 27.53 -33.20
C GLU A 363 27.06 26.56 -32.02
N TRP A 364 28.08 25.74 -31.75
CA TRP A 364 28.06 24.82 -30.61
C TRP A 364 28.17 25.54 -29.26
N LYS A 365 28.91 26.66 -29.19
CA LYS A 365 28.98 27.48 -27.97
C LYS A 365 27.64 28.13 -27.68
N GLU A 366 26.97 28.63 -28.71
CA GLU A 366 25.64 29.23 -28.61
C GLU A 366 24.58 28.19 -28.25
N TRP A 367 24.56 27.04 -28.93
CA TRP A 367 23.71 25.90 -28.61
C TRP A 367 23.91 25.43 -27.16
N ARG A 368 25.18 25.31 -26.72
CA ARG A 368 25.49 24.95 -25.32
C ARG A 368 24.96 25.99 -24.33
N ARG A 369 25.11 27.28 -24.62
CA ARG A 369 24.59 28.36 -23.76
C ARG A 369 23.08 28.28 -23.61
N LEU A 370 22.36 28.12 -24.73
CA LEU A 370 20.91 28.00 -24.76
C LEU A 370 20.43 26.72 -24.06
N ARG A 371 21.08 25.57 -24.31
CA ARG A 371 20.81 24.31 -23.61
C ARG A 371 21.03 24.41 -22.11
N ASP A 372 22.15 24.98 -21.66
CA ASP A 372 22.47 25.13 -20.25
C ASP A 372 21.48 26.10 -19.56
N LYS A 373 21.06 27.16 -20.26
CA LYS A 373 19.98 28.05 -19.82
C LYS A 373 18.67 27.28 -19.64
N GLN A 374 18.33 26.40 -20.60
CA GLN A 374 17.13 25.56 -20.55
C GLN A 374 17.19 24.50 -19.43
N LEU A 375 18.36 23.89 -19.20
CA LEU A 375 18.58 22.94 -18.11
C LEU A 375 18.47 23.62 -16.73
N ARG A 376 18.99 24.84 -16.58
CA ARG A 376 18.81 25.65 -15.37
C ARG A 376 17.34 25.98 -15.14
N LYS A 377 16.64 26.45 -16.17
CA LYS A 377 15.18 26.71 -16.12
C LYS A 377 14.41 25.47 -15.67
N ARG A 378 14.67 24.30 -16.26
CA ARG A 378 14.07 23.01 -15.84
C ARG A 378 14.41 22.59 -14.41
N ALA A 379 15.63 22.86 -13.95
CA ALA A 379 16.04 22.55 -12.58
C ALA A 379 15.34 23.46 -11.56
N GLU A 380 15.23 24.75 -11.87
CA GLU A 380 14.47 25.73 -11.10
C GLU A 380 12.98 25.38 -11.06
N GLU A 381 12.39 24.98 -12.20
CA GLU A 381 11.01 24.48 -12.27
C GLU A 381 10.78 23.26 -11.36
N ARG A 382 11.70 22.30 -11.33
CA ARG A 382 11.60 21.14 -10.41
C ARG A 382 11.70 21.54 -8.95
N GLN A 383 12.48 22.57 -8.63
CA GLN A 383 12.54 23.12 -7.27
C GLN A 383 11.23 23.83 -6.92
N LYS A 384 10.70 24.67 -7.82
CA LYS A 384 9.38 25.29 -7.68
C LYS A 384 8.28 24.24 -7.51
N GLU A 385 8.33 23.13 -8.26
CA GLU A 385 7.36 22.03 -8.16
C GLU A 385 7.37 21.39 -6.76
N ARG A 386 8.57 21.12 -6.22
CA ARG A 386 8.71 20.62 -4.85
C ARG A 386 8.15 21.63 -3.84
N PHE A 387 8.47 22.89 -4.02
CA PHE A 387 7.99 23.97 -3.14
C PHE A 387 6.47 24.12 -3.18
N GLU A 388 5.85 24.17 -4.37
CA GLU A 388 4.40 24.26 -4.50
C GLU A 388 3.69 23.00 -4.03
N ARG A 389 4.27 21.80 -4.23
CA ARG A 389 3.75 20.57 -3.62
C ARG A 389 3.72 20.70 -2.10
N ASP A 390 4.83 21.09 -1.50
CA ASP A 390 4.96 21.18 -0.06
C ASP A 390 4.02 22.27 0.49
N LYS A 391 3.85 23.39 -0.22
CA LYS A 391 2.88 24.44 0.09
C LYS A 391 1.42 23.99 -0.07
N ILE A 392 1.08 23.17 -1.07
CA ILE A 392 -0.27 22.58 -1.19
C ILE A 392 -0.55 21.66 -0.01
N LEU A 393 0.44 20.86 0.40
CA LEU A 393 0.33 20.01 1.57
C LEU A 393 0.19 20.84 2.84
N GLU A 394 0.96 21.91 2.99
CA GLU A 394 0.85 22.84 4.12
C GLU A 394 -0.48 23.62 4.14
N GLN A 395 -1.05 23.96 2.98
CA GLN A 395 -2.39 24.55 2.87
C GLN A 395 -3.52 23.53 3.08
N ALA A 396 -3.20 22.24 3.06
CA ALA A 396 -4.11 21.16 3.38
C ALA A 396 -3.98 20.73 4.85
N GLU A 397 -2.84 21.00 5.48
CA GLU A 397 -2.62 21.09 6.93
C GLU A 397 -3.29 22.35 7.52
#